data_AF-A0A067F3T7-F1
#
_entry.id   AF-A0A067F3T7-F1
#
_cell.length_a   1.000
_cell.length_b   1.000
_cell.length_c   1.000
_cell.angle_alpha   90.00
_cell.angle_beta   90.00
_cell.angle_gamma   90.00
#
_symmetry.space_group_name_H-M   'P 1'
#
loop_
_entity.id
_entity.type
_entity.pdbx_description
1 polymer ?
#
loop_
_entity_poly.entity_id
_entity_poly.type
_entity_poly.pdbx_seq_one_letter_code
_entity_poly.pdbx_strand_id
1 'polypeptide(L)'
;MPRGPTRDKRRTYKSKDQKGFPLSSKDKGIPKHTLEGKSDLSGSSEEEGSEGVVQADFVFFDPKPDDFHGVKILLQTYLDDTQWDLSGFVDLILAQTTVGTVVKMEGDDDDTPFSIVTALNLGRYKDHKCIKELKEFLLKVCQEKDVIRDLRLLMGEQAHDVGLLVSQRVVNLPPQLLPPLHDALFDEVSWATEDEVR
;
A
#
# COMPACT_ATOMS: atom_id res chain seq x y z
N MET A 1 3.75 -18.02 -26.57
CA MET A 1 2.38 -18.51 -26.28
C MET A 1 1.51 -17.29 -26.02
N PRO A 2 0.36 -17.10 -26.70
CA PRO A 2 -0.60 -16.04 -26.36
C PRO A 2 -1.34 -16.41 -25.07
N ARG A 3 -1.63 -15.40 -24.24
CA ARG A 3 -2.05 -15.49 -22.84
C ARG A 3 -3.46 -16.09 -22.67
N GLY A 4 -3.67 -16.82 -21.56
CA GLY A 4 -5.00 -16.98 -20.98
C GLY A 4 -5.54 -15.63 -20.46
N PRO A 5 -6.85 -15.50 -20.23
CA PRO A 5 -7.47 -14.22 -19.88
C PRO A 5 -6.93 -13.74 -18.54
N THR A 6 -6.28 -12.58 -18.52
CA THR A 6 -6.01 -11.82 -17.30
C THR A 6 -7.36 -11.62 -16.61
N ARG A 7 -7.57 -12.26 -15.45
CA ARG A 7 -8.80 -12.09 -14.68
C ARG A 7 -8.82 -10.66 -14.18
N ASP A 8 -9.77 -9.87 -14.66
CA ASP A 8 -9.91 -8.44 -14.36
C ASP A 8 -10.01 -8.24 -12.83
N LYS A 9 -8.97 -7.64 -12.24
CA LYS A 9 -8.78 -7.52 -10.78
C LYS A 9 -9.46 -6.29 -10.17
N ARG A 10 -10.30 -5.57 -10.92
CA ARG A 10 -10.86 -4.29 -10.47
C ARG A 10 -11.85 -4.47 -9.29
N ARG A 11 -11.34 -4.34 -8.06
CA ARG A 11 -12.15 -4.12 -6.85
C ARG A 11 -12.10 -2.63 -6.50
N THR A 12 -13.26 -2.03 -6.27
CA THR A 12 -13.41 -0.65 -5.82
C THR A 12 -13.79 -0.62 -4.35
N TYR A 13 -13.13 0.24 -3.57
CA TYR A 13 -13.45 0.48 -2.17
C TYR A 13 -13.87 1.93 -1.97
N LYS A 14 -15.03 2.15 -1.37
CA LYS A 14 -15.55 3.47 -1.03
C LYS A 14 -15.30 3.77 0.43
N SER A 15 -14.55 4.83 0.73
CA SER A 15 -14.40 5.31 2.09
C SER A 15 -15.72 5.93 2.56
N LYS A 16 -16.33 5.42 3.63
CA LYS A 16 -17.46 6.07 4.30
C LYS A 16 -16.96 6.79 5.55
N ASP A 17 -17.22 8.09 5.57
CA ASP A 17 -17.25 9.01 6.72
C ASP A 17 -16.09 8.90 7.74
N GLN A 18 -15.13 9.81 7.63
CA GLN A 18 -14.35 10.26 8.79
C GLN A 18 -14.91 11.61 9.25
N LYS A 19 -15.68 11.61 10.35
CA LYS A 19 -15.91 12.83 11.12
C LYS A 19 -14.55 13.30 11.66
N GLY A 20 -14.10 14.45 11.17
CA GLY A 20 -12.86 15.09 11.62
C GLY A 20 -12.85 15.26 13.14
N PHE A 21 -11.76 14.83 13.76
CA PHE A 21 -11.50 15.10 15.17
C PHE A 21 -11.19 16.60 15.34
N PRO A 22 -11.90 17.34 16.21
CA PRO A 22 -11.59 18.74 16.44
C PRO A 22 -10.32 18.88 17.29
N LEU A 23 -9.36 19.64 16.79
CA LEU A 23 -8.24 20.17 17.57
C LEU A 23 -8.79 21.13 18.63
N SER A 24 -8.75 20.71 19.90
CA SER A 24 -9.14 21.55 21.04
C SER A 24 -7.99 22.48 21.45
N SER A 25 -8.30 23.77 21.60
CA SER A 25 -7.54 24.69 22.44
C SER A 25 -8.48 25.62 23.23
N LYS A 26 -8.51 25.35 24.54
CA LYS A 26 -8.75 26.25 25.70
C LYS A 26 -10.12 26.91 25.93
N ASP A 27 -10.72 26.39 27.02
CA ASP A 27 -11.06 27.07 28.29
C ASP A 27 -12.45 27.71 28.49
N LYS A 28 -13.02 27.32 29.65
CA LYS A 28 -14.08 27.89 30.52
C LYS A 28 -15.57 27.84 30.15
N GLY A 29 -16.29 27.10 31.03
CA GLY A 29 -17.49 27.64 31.71
C GLY A 29 -18.82 26.95 31.39
N ILE A 30 -19.42 26.33 32.41
CA ILE A 30 -20.78 25.73 32.47
C ILE A 30 -21.55 26.54 33.56
N PRO A 31 -22.92 26.61 33.71
CA PRO A 31 -24.07 25.99 32.99
C PRO A 31 -25.36 26.88 32.77
N LYS A 32 -26.39 26.25 32.14
CA LYS A 32 -27.87 26.30 32.40
C LYS A 32 -28.80 27.06 31.41
N HIS A 33 -29.51 26.24 30.61
CA HIS A 33 -30.96 25.99 30.54
C HIS A 33 -32.01 27.15 30.50
N THR A 34 -32.95 26.96 29.55
CA THR A 34 -34.34 27.48 29.37
C THR A 34 -34.51 28.84 28.69
N LEU A 35 -35.21 28.87 27.55
CA LEU A 35 -36.58 29.42 27.38
C LEU A 35 -37.03 29.39 25.90
N GLU A 36 -38.25 28.91 25.68
CA GLU A 36 -39.00 28.96 24.42
C GLU A 36 -39.34 30.41 24.02
N GLY A 37 -39.36 30.69 22.71
CA GLY A 37 -39.91 31.92 22.14
C GLY A 37 -39.96 31.86 20.62
N LYS A 38 -41.17 31.66 20.07
CA LYS A 38 -41.49 31.81 18.63
C LYS A 38 -41.50 33.30 18.25
N SER A 39 -40.84 33.65 17.14
CA SER A 39 -41.18 34.83 16.33
C SER A 39 -40.66 34.65 14.90
N ASP A 40 -41.58 34.58 13.95
CA ASP A 40 -41.31 34.70 12.52
C ASP A 40 -40.67 36.06 12.18
N LEU A 41 -39.71 36.08 11.26
CA LEU A 41 -39.51 37.09 10.19
C LEU A 41 -38.15 36.90 9.48
N SER A 42 -38.21 36.48 8.21
CA SER A 42 -37.46 37.01 7.06
C SER A 42 -35.96 37.31 7.21
N GLY A 43 -35.12 36.54 6.50
CA GLY A 43 -34.02 37.11 5.73
C GLY A 43 -32.68 36.38 5.84
N SER A 44 -32.10 36.12 4.66
CA SER A 44 -30.73 35.64 4.41
C SER A 44 -30.51 34.13 4.51
N SER A 45 -30.67 33.45 3.37
CA SER A 45 -29.95 32.21 3.11
C SER A 45 -28.46 32.52 3.10
N GLU A 46 -27.83 32.35 4.25
CA GLU A 46 -26.40 32.18 4.35
C GLU A 46 -26.11 30.81 3.73
N GLU A 47 -25.47 30.79 2.56
CA GLU A 47 -24.83 29.58 2.05
C GLU A 47 -23.80 29.15 3.09
N GLU A 48 -24.20 28.24 3.98
CA GLU A 48 -23.25 27.45 4.73
C GLU A 48 -22.36 26.77 3.69
N GLY A 49 -21.11 27.23 3.62
CA GLY A 49 -20.08 26.63 2.82
C GLY A 49 -20.09 25.14 3.14
N SER A 50 -20.62 24.35 2.21
CA SER A 50 -20.44 22.92 2.24
C SER A 50 -18.94 22.74 2.16
N GLU A 51 -18.30 22.49 3.31
CA GLU A 51 -17.06 21.75 3.36
C GLU A 51 -17.41 20.39 2.75
N GLY A 52 -17.36 20.35 1.41
CA GLY A 52 -17.82 19.25 0.61
C GLY A 52 -17.10 18.02 1.10
N VAL A 53 -17.87 17.00 1.48
CA VAL A 53 -17.31 15.70 1.86
C VAL A 53 -16.55 15.19 0.65
N VAL A 54 -15.22 15.29 0.68
CA VAL A 54 -14.36 14.74 -0.36
C VAL A 54 -14.42 13.22 -0.23
N GLN A 55 -15.23 12.60 -1.08
CA GLN A 55 -15.30 11.15 -1.16
C GLN A 55 -14.11 10.66 -1.98
N ALA A 56 -13.16 10.00 -1.32
CA ALA A 56 -12.07 9.29 -1.97
C ALA A 56 -12.47 7.82 -2.18
N ASP A 57 -12.47 7.38 -3.44
CA ASP A 57 -12.67 5.99 -3.83
C ASP A 57 -11.30 5.40 -4.19
N PHE A 58 -10.90 4.34 -3.49
CA PHE A 58 -9.62 3.64 -3.72
C PHE A 58 -9.84 2.40 -4.58
N VAL A 59 -8.95 2.19 -5.53
CA VAL A 59 -9.06 1.12 -6.52
C VAL A 59 -7.75 0.33 -6.56
N PHE A 60 -7.90 -0.98 -6.72
CA PHE A 60 -6.83 -1.96 -6.71
C PHE A 60 -6.49 -2.29 -8.17
N PHE A 61 -5.21 -2.21 -8.52
CA PHE A 61 -4.71 -2.48 -9.86
C PHE A 61 -3.50 -3.41 -9.83
N ASP A 62 -3.31 -4.14 -10.92
CA ASP A 62 -2.05 -4.82 -11.18
C ASP A 62 -0.90 -3.80 -11.32
N PRO A 63 0.28 -4.05 -10.74
CA PRO A 63 1.45 -3.24 -10.97
C PRO A 63 1.81 -3.22 -12.46
N LYS A 64 2.09 -2.02 -12.99
CA LYS A 64 2.49 -1.81 -14.39
C LYS A 64 3.74 -0.92 -14.47
N PRO A 65 4.52 -0.98 -15.58
CA PRO A 65 5.71 -0.15 -15.76
C PRO A 65 5.48 1.35 -15.55
N ASP A 66 4.28 1.86 -15.88
CA ASP A 66 3.91 3.27 -15.69
C ASP A 66 3.94 3.70 -14.22
N ASP A 67 3.84 2.76 -13.27
CA ASP A 67 3.86 3.02 -11.83
C ASP A 67 5.27 3.28 -11.28
N PHE A 68 6.32 3.16 -12.13
CA PHE A 68 7.73 3.20 -11.71
C PHE A 68 8.05 4.36 -10.79
N HIS A 69 7.66 5.58 -11.17
CA HIS A 69 8.02 6.76 -10.39
C HIS A 69 7.34 6.76 -9.01
N GLY A 70 6.05 6.46 -8.96
CA GLY A 70 5.29 6.46 -7.71
C GLY A 70 5.71 5.34 -6.77
N VAL A 71 5.93 4.13 -7.28
CA VAL A 71 6.43 3.01 -6.47
C VAL A 71 7.85 3.27 -5.97
N LYS A 72 8.71 3.89 -6.79
CA LYS A 72 10.06 4.30 -6.37
C LYS A 72 10.04 5.32 -5.24
N ILE A 73 9.13 6.28 -5.26
CA ILE A 73 8.94 7.24 -4.17
C ILE A 73 8.47 6.52 -2.90
N LEU A 74 7.47 5.64 -3.00
CA LEU A 74 6.99 4.85 -1.86
C LEU A 74 8.11 4.04 -1.18
N LEU A 75 8.98 3.42 -1.98
CA LEU A 75 10.06 2.55 -1.51
C LEU A 75 11.38 3.28 -1.26
N GLN A 76 11.42 4.61 -1.34
CA GLN A 76 12.65 5.39 -1.23
C GLN A 76 13.41 5.13 0.09
N THR A 77 12.67 4.92 1.19
CA THR A 77 13.22 4.68 2.53
C THR A 77 13.08 3.21 2.95
N TYR A 78 12.95 2.27 2.01
CA TYR A 78 12.67 0.86 2.32
C TYR A 78 13.82 0.17 3.07
N LEU A 79 15.07 0.53 2.76
CA LEU A 79 16.28 0.07 3.47
C LEU A 79 16.93 1.23 4.25
N ASP A 80 16.09 2.03 4.90
CA ASP A 80 16.48 3.26 5.61
C ASP A 80 17.28 4.21 4.69
N ASP A 81 18.43 4.69 5.13
CA ASP A 81 19.33 5.58 4.40
C ASP A 81 20.39 4.83 3.54
N THR A 82 20.27 3.51 3.42
CA THR A 82 21.24 2.69 2.69
C THR A 82 21.14 2.96 1.20
N GLN A 83 22.28 3.18 0.53
CA GLN A 83 22.33 3.24 -0.93
C GLN A 83 22.32 1.83 -1.50
N TRP A 84 21.38 1.57 -2.42
CA TRP A 84 21.16 0.26 -3.04
C TRP A 84 20.46 0.44 -4.40
N ASP A 85 20.33 -0.63 -5.16
CA ASP A 85 19.67 -0.68 -6.46
C ASP A 85 18.14 -0.64 -6.35
N LEU A 86 17.62 0.47 -5.79
CA LEU A 86 16.19 0.73 -5.67
C LEU A 86 15.50 0.74 -7.04
N SER A 87 16.13 1.32 -8.06
CA SER A 87 15.54 1.34 -9.42
C SER A 87 15.36 -0.09 -9.95
N GLY A 88 16.40 -0.93 -9.87
CA GLY A 88 16.31 -2.33 -10.28
C GLY A 88 15.33 -3.14 -9.44
N PHE A 89 15.14 -2.78 -8.16
CA PHE A 89 14.11 -3.39 -7.31
C PHE A 89 12.69 -3.03 -7.78
N VAL A 90 12.44 -1.76 -8.11
CA VAL A 90 11.14 -1.31 -8.63
C VAL A 90 10.85 -1.93 -9.98
N ASP A 91 11.82 -1.96 -10.90
CA ASP A 91 11.67 -2.62 -12.20
C ASP A 91 11.31 -4.10 -12.03
N LEU A 92 11.95 -4.78 -11.08
CA LEU A 92 11.67 -6.19 -10.76
C LEU A 92 10.26 -6.40 -10.22
N ILE A 93 9.77 -5.52 -9.36
CA ILE A 93 8.39 -5.54 -8.85
C ILE A 93 7.39 -5.35 -9.99
N LEU A 94 7.61 -4.35 -10.86
CA LEU A 94 6.68 -4.00 -11.93
C LEU A 94 6.72 -4.95 -13.12
N ALA A 95 7.80 -5.71 -13.27
CA ALA A 95 7.87 -6.82 -14.22
C ALA A 95 7.00 -8.02 -13.78
N GLN A 96 6.63 -8.10 -12.51
CA GLN A 96 5.81 -9.17 -11.97
C GLN A 96 4.32 -8.89 -12.16
N THR A 97 3.77 -9.36 -13.27
CA THR A 97 2.36 -9.12 -13.64
C THR A 97 1.36 -10.08 -13.01
N THR A 98 1.81 -11.15 -12.34
CA THR A 98 0.93 -12.17 -11.75
C THR A 98 0.64 -11.93 -10.28
N VAL A 99 1.64 -11.45 -9.53
CA VAL A 99 1.58 -11.29 -8.08
C VAL A 99 1.95 -9.85 -7.69
N GLY A 100 1.01 -9.19 -7.03
CA GLY A 100 1.15 -7.84 -6.54
C GLY A 100 -0.06 -6.98 -6.91
N THR A 101 -0.26 -5.95 -6.10
CA THR A 101 -1.33 -4.98 -6.27
C THR A 101 -0.84 -3.59 -5.87
N VAL A 102 -1.16 -2.58 -6.68
CA VAL A 102 -1.07 -1.16 -6.32
C VAL A 102 -2.45 -0.61 -5.98
N VAL A 103 -2.52 0.25 -4.96
CA VAL A 103 -3.74 0.97 -4.60
C VAL A 103 -3.61 2.41 -5.06
N LYS A 104 -4.59 2.88 -5.83
CA LYS A 104 -4.66 4.25 -6.35
C LYS A 104 -6.02 4.88 -6.07
N MET A 105 -6.11 6.20 -6.15
CA MET A 105 -7.38 6.91 -6.01
C MET A 105 -8.06 7.04 -7.38
N GLU A 106 -9.35 6.77 -7.44
CA GLU A 106 -10.14 6.97 -8.66
C GLU A 106 -10.29 8.47 -8.96
N GLY A 107 -9.97 8.88 -10.20
CA GLY A 107 -10.00 10.28 -10.61
C GLY A 107 -8.77 11.10 -10.21
N ASP A 108 -7.71 10.44 -9.71
CA ASP A 108 -6.40 11.07 -9.55
C ASP A 108 -5.72 11.22 -10.92
N ASP A 109 -5.54 12.47 -11.37
CA ASP A 109 -4.90 12.78 -12.65
C ASP A 109 -3.43 12.32 -12.69
N ASP A 110 -2.78 12.25 -11.52
CA ASP A 110 -1.37 11.87 -11.39
C ASP A 110 -1.16 10.34 -11.37
N ASP A 111 -2.24 9.53 -11.40
CA ASP A 111 -2.24 8.06 -11.35
C ASP A 111 -1.27 7.49 -10.28
N THR A 112 -1.15 8.20 -9.15
CA THR A 112 -0.08 7.96 -8.17
C THR A 112 -0.44 6.81 -7.22
N PRO A 113 0.40 5.77 -7.09
CA PRO A 113 0.21 4.71 -6.11
C PRO A 113 0.30 5.23 -4.66
N PHE A 114 -0.71 4.91 -3.86
CA PHE A 114 -0.75 5.14 -2.42
C PHE A 114 -0.21 3.92 -1.64
N SER A 115 -0.23 2.74 -2.25
CA SER A 115 0.32 1.52 -1.69
C SER A 115 0.77 0.57 -2.78
N ILE A 116 1.76 -0.24 -2.44
CA ILE A 116 2.18 -1.42 -3.17
C ILE A 116 2.25 -2.59 -2.19
N VAL A 117 1.66 -3.71 -2.57
CA VAL A 117 1.91 -5.00 -1.93
C VAL A 117 2.33 -6.00 -3.02
N THR A 118 3.38 -6.78 -2.78
CA THR A 118 3.80 -7.86 -3.68
C THR A 118 4.63 -8.90 -2.92
N ALA A 119 4.79 -10.09 -3.50
CA ALA A 119 5.64 -11.14 -2.99
C ALA A 119 6.65 -11.57 -4.07
N LEU A 120 7.95 -11.52 -3.75
CA LEU A 120 9.03 -11.85 -4.67
C LEU A 120 9.72 -13.16 -4.26
N ASN A 121 9.81 -14.14 -5.15
CA ASN A 121 10.54 -15.38 -4.84
C ASN A 121 12.07 -15.12 -4.79
N LEU A 122 12.68 -15.34 -3.62
CA LEU A 122 14.10 -15.06 -3.41
C LEU A 122 15.02 -15.95 -4.25
N GLY A 123 14.61 -17.20 -4.52
CA GLY A 123 15.36 -18.14 -5.34
C GLY A 123 15.37 -17.76 -6.81
N ARG A 124 14.20 -17.36 -7.35
CA ARG A 124 14.01 -16.90 -8.73
C ARG A 124 14.85 -15.65 -9.02
N TYR A 125 14.87 -14.72 -8.08
CA TYR A 125 15.50 -13.42 -8.27
C TYR A 125 16.89 -13.28 -7.63
N LYS A 126 17.46 -14.36 -7.09
CA LYS A 126 18.74 -14.38 -6.34
C LYS A 126 19.91 -13.68 -7.04
N ASP A 127 19.91 -13.66 -8.37
CA ASP A 127 21.02 -13.12 -9.16
C ASP A 127 20.92 -11.62 -9.44
N HIS A 128 19.76 -11.01 -9.16
CA HIS A 128 19.53 -9.58 -9.32
C HIS A 128 20.31 -8.78 -8.27
N LYS A 129 20.90 -7.66 -8.69
CA LYS A 129 21.72 -6.80 -7.85
C LYS A 129 20.94 -6.31 -6.62
N CYS A 130 19.72 -5.82 -6.81
CA CYS A 130 18.86 -5.37 -5.72
C CYS A 130 18.59 -6.43 -4.65
N ILE A 131 18.41 -7.70 -5.04
CA ILE A 131 18.18 -8.81 -4.10
C ILE A 131 19.46 -9.18 -3.33
N LYS A 132 20.62 -9.12 -3.99
CA LYS A 132 21.92 -9.33 -3.34
C LYS A 132 22.20 -8.24 -2.30
N GLU A 133 21.99 -6.98 -2.65
CA GLU A 133 22.19 -5.84 -1.75
C GLU A 133 21.19 -5.86 -0.58
N LEU A 134 19.92 -6.21 -0.82
CA LEU A 134 18.92 -6.43 0.23
C LEU A 134 19.37 -7.50 1.22
N LYS A 135 19.87 -8.64 0.71
CA LYS A 135 20.39 -9.73 1.55
C LYS A 135 21.57 -9.29 2.40
N GLU A 136 22.51 -8.56 1.81
CA GLU A 136 23.66 -8.01 2.53
C GLU A 136 23.23 -7.02 3.62
N PHE A 137 22.25 -6.16 3.33
CA PHE A 137 21.68 -5.23 4.30
C PHE A 137 21.05 -5.96 5.49
N LEU A 138 20.16 -6.93 5.25
CA LEU A 138 19.51 -7.68 6.33
C LEU A 138 20.54 -8.44 7.21
N LEU A 139 21.54 -9.06 6.58
CA LEU A 139 22.61 -9.74 7.31
C LEU A 139 23.50 -8.80 8.12
N LYS A 140 23.60 -7.52 7.73
CA LYS A 140 24.35 -6.48 8.46
C LYS A 140 23.56 -5.96 9.67
N VAL A 141 22.24 -5.80 9.53
CA VAL A 141 21.37 -5.25 10.58
C VAL A 141 21.03 -6.31 11.64
N CYS A 142 20.92 -7.58 11.26
CA CYS A 142 20.67 -8.68 12.20
C CYS A 142 21.92 -8.99 13.04
N GLN A 143 21.89 -8.64 14.33
CA GLN A 143 23.00 -8.88 15.27
C GLN A 143 22.81 -10.15 16.13
N GLU A 144 21.60 -10.69 16.18
CA GLU A 144 21.27 -11.87 16.97
C GLU A 144 21.75 -13.16 16.28
N LYS A 145 22.51 -13.98 17.00
CA LYS A 145 23.22 -15.15 16.44
C LYS A 145 22.28 -16.25 15.93
N ASP A 146 21.17 -16.49 16.60
CA ASP A 146 20.20 -17.51 16.16
C ASP A 146 19.42 -17.00 14.93
N VAL A 147 18.98 -15.74 14.96
CA VAL A 147 18.26 -15.10 13.84
C VAL A 147 19.11 -15.03 12.58
N ILE A 148 20.39 -14.63 12.68
CA ILE A 148 21.26 -14.52 11.50
C ILE A 148 21.54 -15.89 10.87
N ARG A 149 21.58 -16.97 11.66
CA ARG A 149 21.74 -18.33 11.15
C ARG A 149 20.53 -18.72 10.30
N ASP A 150 19.33 -18.51 10.84
CA ASP A 150 18.09 -18.89 10.17
C ASP A 150 17.85 -18.02 8.92
N LEU A 151 18.18 -16.72 8.99
CA LEU A 151 18.14 -15.82 7.84
C LEU A 151 19.09 -16.27 6.72
N ARG A 152 20.31 -16.72 7.05
CA ARG A 152 21.25 -17.25 6.04
C ARG A 152 20.71 -18.49 5.34
N LEU A 153 20.01 -19.36 6.08
CA LEU A 153 19.39 -20.57 5.55
C LEU A 153 18.23 -20.21 4.60
N LEU A 154 17.33 -19.34 5.03
CA LEU A 154 16.17 -18.88 4.26
C LEU A 154 16.56 -18.12 3.00
N MET A 155 17.57 -17.25 3.08
CA MET A 155 18.05 -16.47 1.92
C MET A 155 19.11 -17.21 1.09
N GLY A 156 19.42 -18.46 1.44
CA GLY A 156 20.46 -19.28 0.82
C GLY A 156 19.87 -20.56 0.23
N GLU A 157 20.05 -21.66 0.94
CA GLU A 157 19.65 -23.00 0.49
C GLU A 157 18.13 -23.11 0.25
N GLN A 158 17.34 -22.48 1.12
CA GLN A 158 15.87 -22.53 1.06
C GLN A 158 15.26 -21.40 0.24
N ALA A 159 16.05 -20.55 -0.41
CA ALA A 159 15.54 -19.34 -1.08
C ALA A 159 14.48 -19.64 -2.16
N HIS A 160 14.49 -20.84 -2.75
CA HIS A 160 13.52 -21.27 -3.75
C HIS A 160 12.08 -21.36 -3.21
N ASP A 161 11.91 -21.59 -1.91
CA ASP A 161 10.60 -21.68 -1.24
C ASP A 161 10.28 -20.45 -0.39
N VAL A 162 11.09 -19.38 -0.50
CA VAL A 162 10.96 -18.17 0.32
C VAL A 162 10.50 -17.00 -0.54
N GLY A 163 9.35 -16.44 -0.17
CA GLY A 163 8.83 -15.18 -0.71
C GLY A 163 9.22 -13.99 0.17
N LEU A 164 9.79 -12.96 -0.44
CA LEU A 164 9.96 -11.64 0.17
C LEU A 164 8.66 -10.85 -0.01
N LEU A 165 7.96 -10.60 1.11
CA LEU A 165 6.82 -9.70 1.14
C LEU A 165 7.30 -8.24 1.10
N VAL A 166 6.96 -7.53 0.03
CA VAL A 166 7.15 -6.08 -0.07
C VAL A 166 5.79 -5.44 0.16
N SER A 167 5.65 -4.72 1.26
CA SER A 167 4.40 -4.07 1.64
C SER A 167 4.72 -2.65 2.08
N GLN A 168 4.32 -1.67 1.28
CA GLN A 168 4.54 -0.27 1.57
C GLN A 168 3.30 0.56 1.28
N ARG A 169 3.04 1.55 2.14
CA ARG A 169 1.89 2.44 2.03
C ARG A 169 2.21 3.81 2.59
N VAL A 170 1.48 4.80 2.10
CA VAL A 170 1.41 6.10 2.77
C VAL A 170 0.67 5.98 4.11
N VAL A 171 1.04 6.83 5.06
CA VAL A 171 0.51 6.80 6.44
C VAL A 171 -0.99 7.11 6.52
N ASN A 172 -1.50 7.88 5.56
CA ASN A 172 -2.90 8.30 5.46
C ASN A 172 -3.79 7.28 4.73
N LEU A 173 -3.25 6.13 4.27
CA LEU A 173 -4.08 5.09 3.66
C LEU A 173 -5.06 4.52 4.71
N PRO A 174 -6.38 4.49 4.43
CA PRO A 174 -7.37 3.93 5.35
C PRO A 174 -7.05 2.48 5.74
N PRO A 175 -7.00 2.15 7.05
CA PRO A 175 -6.61 0.81 7.49
C PRO A 175 -7.59 -0.29 7.07
N GLN A 176 -8.84 0.08 6.73
CA GLN A 176 -9.86 -0.86 6.25
C GLN A 176 -9.52 -1.48 4.89
N LEU A 177 -8.60 -0.86 4.14
CA LEU A 177 -8.10 -1.41 2.87
C LEU A 177 -7.11 -2.56 3.09
N LEU A 178 -6.47 -2.66 4.26
CA LEU A 178 -5.37 -3.60 4.47
C LEU A 178 -5.80 -5.07 4.47
N PRO A 179 -6.87 -5.50 5.17
CA PRO A 179 -7.30 -6.90 5.12
C PRO A 179 -7.59 -7.39 3.69
N PRO A 180 -8.45 -6.73 2.88
CA PRO A 180 -8.71 -7.20 1.52
C PRO A 180 -7.50 -7.09 0.59
N LEU A 181 -6.56 -6.18 0.86
CA LEU A 181 -5.31 -6.06 0.10
C LEU A 181 -4.40 -7.28 0.32
N HIS A 182 -4.27 -7.74 1.58
CA HIS A 182 -3.49 -8.94 1.88
C HIS A 182 -4.19 -10.23 1.42
N ASP A 183 -5.52 -10.33 1.59
CA ASP A 183 -6.28 -11.48 1.08
C ASP A 183 -6.08 -11.64 -0.43
N ALA A 184 -6.15 -10.53 -1.19
CA ALA A 184 -5.89 -10.52 -2.62
C ALA A 184 -4.47 -11.01 -2.96
N LEU A 185 -3.45 -10.60 -2.20
CA LEU A 185 -2.08 -11.08 -2.42
C LEU A 185 -1.96 -12.60 -2.22
N PHE A 186 -2.61 -13.16 -1.20
CA PHE A 186 -2.58 -14.62 -0.97
C PHE A 186 -3.24 -15.38 -2.12
N ASP A 187 -4.39 -14.88 -2.60
CA ASP A 187 -5.06 -15.42 -3.79
C ASP A 187 -4.14 -15.38 -5.02
N GLU A 188 -3.48 -14.24 -5.26
CA GLU A 188 -2.54 -14.05 -6.37
C GLU A 188 -1.34 -15.01 -6.31
N VAL A 189 -0.75 -15.19 -5.13
CA VAL A 189 0.34 -16.16 -4.93
C VAL A 189 -0.15 -17.57 -5.25
N SER A 190 -1.35 -17.96 -4.77
CA SER A 190 -1.94 -19.26 -5.07
C SER A 190 -2.11 -19.45 -6.59
N TRP A 191 -2.71 -18.47 -7.28
CA TRP A 191 -2.92 -18.56 -8.73
C TRP A 191 -1.61 -18.62 -9.51
N ALA A 192 -0.61 -17.84 -9.12
CA ALA A 192 0.70 -17.86 -9.76
C ALA A 192 1.38 -19.24 -9.64
N THR A 193 1.21 -19.92 -8.51
CA THR A 193 1.73 -21.29 -8.35
C THR A 193 1.00 -22.32 -9.22
N GLU A 194 -0.27 -22.12 -9.53
CA GLU A 194 -1.03 -23.01 -10.43
C GLU A 194 -0.66 -22.80 -11.90
N ASP A 195 -0.43 -21.55 -12.31
CA ASP A 195 -0.13 -21.17 -13.69
C ASP A 195 1.32 -21.48 -14.10
N GLU A 196 2.29 -21.39 -13.18
CA GLU A 196 3.71 -21.65 -13.46
C GLU A 196 4.11 -23.13 -13.43
N VAL A 197 3.25 -24.02 -12.93
CA VAL A 197 3.51 -25.48 -12.87
C VAL A 197 3.12 -26.20 -14.17
N ARG A 198 2.80 -25.46 -15.24
CA ARG A 198 2.45 -26.00 -16.57
C ARG A 198 3.55 -25.89 -17.63
#